data_AF-A0A9X8YP85-F1
#
_entry.id   AF-A0A9X8YP85-F1
#
_cell.length_a   1.000
_cell.length_b   1.000
_cell.length_c   1.000
_cell.angle_alpha   90.00
_cell.angle_beta   90.00
_cell.angle_gamma   90.00
#
_symmetry.space_group_name_H-M   'P 1'
#
loop_
_entity.id
_entity.type
_entity.pdbx_description
1 polymer ?
#
loop_
_entity_poly.entity_id
_entity_poly.type
_entity_poly.pdbx_seq_one_letter_code
_entity_poly.pdbx_strand_id
1 'polypeptide(L)'
;VFNYAHMPNLFAAQRKIKDADLPGAQQKLDILQQSIAFLTGAGYQFIGMDHFARPDDELAIAQREGKLHRNFQGYTTQGDSDLLGLGVSAISMLGDSYAQ
;
A
#
# COMPACT_ATOMS: atom_id res chain seq x y z
N VAL A 1 -2.80 1.01 6.25
CA VAL A 1 -1.85 0.78 7.35
C VAL A 1 -0.54 0.26 6.78
N PHE A 2 0.49 1.11 6.71
CA PHE A 2 1.81 0.71 6.20
C PHE A 2 2.68 0.10 7.30
N ASN A 3 3.48 -0.91 6.94
CA ASN A 3 4.56 -1.39 7.79
C ASN A 3 5.81 -0.52 7.59
N TYR A 4 6.42 -0.07 8.68
CA TYR A 4 7.64 0.74 8.60
C TYR A 4 8.83 -0.09 8.12
N ALA A 5 9.39 0.29 6.97
CA ALA A 5 10.60 -0.31 6.41
C ALA A 5 11.85 0.45 6.92
N HIS A 6 12.62 -0.21 7.79
CA HIS A 6 13.83 0.34 8.39
C HIS A 6 15.07 -0.12 7.62
N MET A 7 15.68 0.80 6.88
CA MET A 7 16.88 0.61 6.06
C MET A 7 17.83 1.83 6.22
N PRO A 8 18.43 2.04 7.41
CA PRO A 8 19.23 3.23 7.73
C PRO A 8 20.52 3.38 6.90
N ASN A 9 20.95 2.29 6.25
CA ASN A 9 22.05 2.31 5.28
C ASN A 9 21.68 3.06 4.00
N LEU A 10 20.44 2.92 3.54
CA LEU A 10 19.92 3.57 2.32
C LEU A 10 19.31 4.94 2.63
N PHE A 11 18.59 5.06 3.74
CA PHE A 11 17.88 6.29 4.12
C PHE A 11 18.52 6.93 5.36
N ALA A 12 19.41 7.90 5.14
CA ALA A 12 20.21 8.53 6.21
C ALA A 12 19.38 9.13 7.35
N ALA A 13 18.17 9.63 7.07
CA ALA A 13 17.27 10.16 8.10
C ALA A 13 16.88 9.11 9.16
N GLN A 14 16.79 7.83 8.77
CA GLN A 14 16.39 6.75 9.66
C GLN A 14 17.46 6.41 10.71
N ARG A 15 18.72 6.81 10.51
CA ARG A 15 19.81 6.63 11.49
C ARG A 15 19.57 7.36 12.82
N LYS A 16 18.64 8.31 12.83
CA LYS A 16 18.25 9.05 14.04
C LYS A 16 17.27 8.27 14.92
N ILE A 17 16.63 7.24 14.37
CA ILE A 17 15.73 6.35 15.11
C ILE A 17 16.59 5.28 15.78
N LYS A 18 16.37 5.03 17.07
CA LYS A 18 17.08 3.97 17.78
C LYS A 18 16.41 2.63 17.48
N ASP A 19 17.19 1.64 17.06
CA ASP A 19 16.70 0.29 16.76
C ASP A 19 15.96 -0.33 17.96
N ALA A 20 16.41 -0.05 19.18
CA ALA A 20 15.79 -0.54 20.41
C ALA A 20 14.36 -0.01 20.66
N ASP A 21 14.00 1.11 20.03
CA ASP A 21 12.66 1.70 20.15
C ASP A 21 11.69 1.10 19.11
N LEU A 22 12.19 0.31 18.16
CA LEU A 22 11.35 -0.32 17.14
C LEU A 22 10.62 -1.54 17.72
N PRO A 23 9.32 -1.72 17.41
CA PRO A 23 8.58 -2.88 17.87
C PRO A 23 9.16 -4.16 17.27
N GLY A 24 9.22 -5.20 18.10
CA GLY A 24 9.61 -6.53 17.67
C GLY A 24 8.61 -7.12 16.66
N ALA A 25 9.00 -8.21 15.99
CA ALA A 25 8.17 -8.85 14.96
C ALA A 25 6.77 -9.22 15.45
N GLN A 26 6.66 -9.81 16.66
CA GLN A 26 5.37 -10.19 17.23
C GLN A 26 4.47 -8.98 17.47
N GLN A 27 5.00 -7.92 18.09
CA GLN A 27 4.23 -6.70 18.33
C GLN A 27 3.73 -6.06 17.03
N LYS A 28 4.53 -6.10 15.94
CA LYS A 28 4.09 -5.64 14.62
C LYS A 28 2.93 -6.46 14.08
N LEU A 29 2.95 -7.78 14.25
CA LEU A 29 1.84 -8.66 13.85
C LEU A 29 0.59 -8.38 14.68
N ASP A 30 0.75 -8.19 15.99
CA ASP A 30 -0.37 -7.87 16.89
C ASP A 30 -1.01 -6.53 16.49
N ILE A 31 -0.20 -5.49 16.22
CA ILE A 31 -0.67 -4.20 15.73
C ILE A 31 -1.44 -4.36 14.42
N LEU A 32 -0.92 -5.15 13.47
CA LEU A 32 -1.58 -5.39 12.18
C LEU A 32 -2.93 -6.08 12.38
N GLN A 33 -2.98 -7.16 13.16
CA GLN A 33 -4.19 -7.90 13.45
C GLN A 33 -5.25 -7.02 14.12
N GLN A 34 -4.84 -6.24 15.13
CA GLN A 34 -5.73 -5.31 15.82
C GLN A 34 -6.23 -4.20 14.90
N SER A 35 -5.36 -3.67 14.04
CA SER A 35 -5.75 -2.65 13.06
C SER A 35 -6.79 -3.18 12.07
N ILE A 36 -6.61 -4.40 11.57
CA ILE A 36 -7.59 -5.05 10.68
C ILE A 36 -8.92 -5.21 11.41
N ALA A 37 -8.92 -5.81 12.62
CA ALA A 37 -10.14 -6.03 13.39
C ALA A 37 -10.87 -4.73 13.71
N PHE A 38 -10.13 -3.69 14.11
CA PHE A 38 -10.68 -2.38 14.44
C PHE A 38 -11.31 -1.70 13.22
N LEU A 39 -10.60 -1.64 12.09
CA LEU A 39 -11.10 -0.98 10.88
C LEU A 39 -12.28 -1.74 10.28
N THR A 40 -12.25 -3.08 10.28
CA THR A 40 -13.40 -3.88 9.85
C THR A 40 -14.59 -3.74 10.78
N GLY A 41 -14.37 -3.69 12.10
CA GLY A 41 -15.42 -3.36 13.07
C GLY A 41 -16.02 -1.96 12.88
N ALA A 42 -15.22 -1.02 12.37
CA ALA A 42 -15.67 0.33 12.01
C ALA A 42 -16.32 0.43 10.60
N GLY A 43 -16.49 -0.70 9.90
CA GLY A 43 -17.18 -0.76 8.61
C GLY A 43 -16.28 -0.59 7.39
N TYR A 44 -14.96 -0.67 7.52
CA TYR A 44 -14.05 -0.69 6.37
C TYR A 44 -13.78 -2.11 5.89
N GLN A 45 -13.84 -2.33 4.58
CA GLN A 45 -13.41 -3.56 3.93
C GLN A 45 -11.89 -3.53 3.76
N PHE A 46 -11.23 -4.64 4.10
CA PHE A 46 -9.82 -4.83 3.79
C PHE A 46 -9.66 -5.20 2.31
N ILE A 47 -9.07 -4.28 1.52
CA ILE A 47 -8.89 -4.46 0.07
C ILE A 47 -7.64 -5.31 -0.21
N GLY A 48 -6.60 -5.18 0.62
CA GLY A 48 -5.38 -5.96 0.50
C GLY A 48 -4.14 -5.13 0.84
N MET A 49 -3.06 -5.84 1.19
CA MET A 49 -1.80 -5.26 1.69
C MET A 49 -2.06 -4.26 2.83
N ASP A 50 -1.96 -2.97 2.54
CA ASP A 50 -2.09 -1.84 3.46
C ASP A 50 -3.39 -1.04 3.25
N HIS A 51 -4.28 -1.44 2.34
CA HIS A 51 -5.42 -0.64 1.90
C HIS A 51 -6.77 -1.09 2.47
N PHE A 52 -7.56 -0.10 2.90
CA PHE A 52 -8.90 -0.27 3.46
C PHE A 52 -9.83 0.76 2.80
N ALA A 53 -11.02 0.33 2.41
CA ALA A 53 -12.01 1.20 1.77
C ALA A 53 -13.41 0.89 2.30
N ARG A 54 -14.38 1.79 2.12
CA ARG A 54 -15.77 1.47 2.48
C ARG A 54 -16.34 0.40 1.54
N PRO A 55 -17.37 -0.37 1.94
CA PRO A 55 -17.92 -1.42 1.08
C PRO A 55 -18.53 -0.88 -0.22
N ASP A 56 -19.02 0.35 -0.21
CA ASP A 56 -19.58 1.10 -1.34
C ASP A 56 -18.53 1.88 -2.15
N ASP A 57 -17.26 1.82 -1.75
CA ASP A 57 -16.15 2.40 -2.48
C ASP A 57 -15.90 1.66 -3.80
N GLU A 58 -15.50 2.39 -4.83
CA GLU A 58 -15.23 1.84 -6.17
C GLU A 58 -14.18 0.72 -6.15
N LEU A 59 -13.17 0.80 -5.27
CA LEU A 59 -12.15 -0.24 -5.15
C LEU A 59 -12.72 -1.50 -4.50
N ALA A 60 -13.60 -1.35 -3.51
CA ALA A 60 -14.26 -2.46 -2.86
C ALA A 60 -15.24 -3.17 -3.81
N ILE A 61 -15.94 -2.40 -4.65
CA ILE A 61 -16.81 -2.92 -5.71
C ILE A 61 -15.97 -3.65 -6.76
N ALA A 62 -14.94 -3.00 -7.31
CA ALA A 62 -14.06 -3.60 -8.32
C ALA A 62 -13.39 -4.88 -7.81
N GLN A 63 -13.01 -4.94 -6.53
CA GLN A 63 -12.49 -6.15 -5.90
C GLN A 63 -13.50 -7.30 -5.94
N ARG A 64 -14.76 -7.04 -5.54
CA ARG A 64 -15.82 -8.07 -5.54
C ARG A 64 -16.18 -8.52 -6.95
N GLU A 65 -16.05 -7.63 -7.94
CA GLU A 65 -16.26 -7.95 -9.35
C GLU A 65 -15.05 -8.62 -10.03
N GLY A 66 -13.91 -8.76 -9.34
CA GLY A 66 -12.69 -9.32 -9.93
C GLY A 66 -12.01 -8.39 -10.95
N LYS A 67 -12.31 -7.09 -10.92
CA LYS A 67 -11.80 -6.04 -11.83
C LYS A 67 -10.89 -5.05 -11.12
N LEU A 68 -10.39 -5.37 -9.93
CA LEU A 68 -9.46 -4.51 -9.23
C LEU A 68 -8.08 -4.61 -9.88
N HIS A 69 -7.53 -3.48 -10.30
CA HIS A 69 -6.20 -3.38 -10.87
C HIS A 69 -5.24 -2.70 -9.90
N ARG A 70 -3.93 -2.80 -10.17
CA ARG A 70 -2.90 -2.14 -9.38
C ARG A 70 -1.78 -1.65 -10.29
N ASN A 71 -1.39 -0.39 -10.11
CA ASN A 71 -0.22 0.20 -10.75
C ASN A 71 0.81 0.65 -9.69
N PHE A 72 1.80 1.45 -10.09
CA PHE A 72 2.89 1.87 -9.21
C PHE A 72 2.41 2.74 -8.03
N GLN A 73 1.25 3.39 -8.17
CA GLN A 73 0.69 4.32 -7.18
C GLN A 73 -0.26 3.64 -6.20
N GLY A 74 -0.81 2.48 -6.56
CA GLY A 74 -1.71 1.71 -5.71
C GLY A 74 -2.80 0.99 -6.49
N TYR A 75 -3.87 0.66 -5.78
CA TYR A 75 -5.07 0.05 -6.36
C TYR A 75 -5.85 1.07 -7.20
N THR A 76 -6.43 0.60 -8.30
CA THR A 76 -7.20 1.42 -9.24
C THR A 76 -8.31 0.58 -9.90
N THR A 77 -9.39 1.25 -10.30
CA THR A 77 -10.47 0.67 -11.11
C THR A 77 -10.18 0.73 -12.61
N GLN A 78 -9.17 1.49 -13.02
CA GLN A 78 -8.80 1.69 -14.42
C GLN A 78 -7.76 0.66 -14.86
N GLY A 79 -8.24 -0.51 -15.26
CA GLY A 79 -7.42 -1.51 -15.96
C GLY A 79 -6.95 -1.00 -17.33
N ASP A 80 -5.82 -1.54 -17.80
CA ASP A 80 -5.29 -1.36 -19.15
C ASP A 80 -5.01 0.10 -19.58
N SER A 81 -4.92 1.01 -18.62
CA SER A 81 -4.57 2.40 -18.88
C SER A 81 -3.06 2.59 -18.85
N ASP A 82 -2.53 3.22 -19.89
CA ASP A 82 -1.15 3.68 -19.93
C ASP A 82 -0.89 4.73 -18.82
N LEU A 83 0.20 4.56 -18.08
CA LEU A 83 0.67 5.48 -17.05
C LEU A 83 1.90 6.23 -17.58
N LEU A 84 1.77 7.53 -17.85
CA LEU A 84 2.90 8.38 -18.21
C LEU A 84 3.43 9.13 -16.98
N GLY A 85 4.66 8.80 -16.56
CA GLY A 85 5.37 9.48 -15.49
C GLY A 85 6.14 10.70 -16.01
N LEU A 86 6.07 11.82 -15.29
CA LEU A 86 6.80 13.05 -15.61
C LEU A 86 7.68 13.51 -14.44
N GLY A 87 8.90 13.94 -14.75
CA GLY A 87 9.84 14.48 -13.76
C GLY A 87 10.80 13.43 -13.18
N VAL A 88 11.65 13.88 -12.26
CA VAL A 88 12.66 13.02 -11.64
C VAL A 88 12.01 11.85 -10.88
N SER A 89 12.55 10.65 -11.04
CA SER A 89 12.12 9.38 -10.41
C SER A 89 10.75 8.83 -10.84
N ALA A 90 10.05 9.51 -11.76
CA ALA A 90 8.75 9.08 -12.23
C ALA A 90 8.86 7.76 -13.01
N ILE A 91 7.87 6.89 -12.85
CA ILE A 91 7.81 5.61 -13.55
C ILE A 91 6.62 5.64 -14.50
N SER A 92 6.87 5.27 -15.75
CA SER A 92 5.85 5.05 -16.77
C SER A 92 5.59 3.56 -16.95
N MET A 93 4.33 3.20 -17.22
CA MET A 93 3.89 1.88 -17.66
C MET A 93 3.13 2.08 -18.97
N LEU A 94 3.74 1.71 -20.09
CA LEU A 94 3.19 1.94 -21.44
C LEU A 94 3.18 0.62 -22.20
N GLY A 95 1.98 0.14 -22.56
CA GLY A 95 1.81 -1.24 -23.02
C GLY A 95 2.47 -2.24 -22.08
N ASP A 96 3.27 -3.17 -22.62
CA ASP A 96 3.97 -4.21 -21.84
C ASP A 96 5.36 -3.76 -21.31
N SER A 97 5.60 -2.45 -21.16
CA SER A 97 6.92 -1.90 -20.80
C SER A 97 6.89 -0.93 -19.62
N TYR A 98 8.00 -0.90 -18.86
CA TYR A 98 8.26 0.04 -17.78
C TYR A 98 9.46 0.95 -18.11
N ALA A 99 9.37 2.24 -17.77
CA ALA A 99 10.46 3.20 -17.92
C ALA A 99 10.58 4.10 -16.68
N GLN A 100 11.81 4.41 -16.24
CA GLN A 100 12.13 5.25 -15.06
C GLN A 100 13.32 6.18 -15.35
#